data_AF-A0A9Q9K4S1-F1
#
_entry.id   AF-A0A9Q9K4S1-F1
#
_cell.length_a   1.000
_cell.length_b   1.000
_cell.length_c   1.000
_cell.angle_alpha   90.00
_cell.angle_beta   90.00
_cell.angle_gamma   90.00
#
_symmetry.space_group_name_H-M   'P 1'
#
loop_
_entity.id
_entity.type
_entity.pdbx_description
1 polymer ?
#
loop_
_entity_poly.entity_id
_entity_poly.type
_entity_poly.pdbx_seq_one_letter_code
_entity_poly.pdbx_strand_id
1 'polypeptide(L)' 'MEKDIATMILAIRDRLNLVNPGLIDPDYYSDTHHEEIEDIYTYVMSKDTFTPQEMTGITEALGELRQS' A
#
# COMPACT_ATOMS: atom_id res chain seq x y z
N MET A 1 12.63 6.49 13.73
CA MET A 1 12.56 7.04 12.37
C MET A 1 11.22 6.62 11.83
N GLU A 2 10.33 7.58 11.65
CA GLU A 2 9.06 7.39 10.95
C GLU A 2 9.37 7.02 9.50
N LYS A 3 8.66 6.05 8.92
CA LYS A 3 8.85 5.69 7.51
C LYS A 3 8.07 6.69 6.66
N ASP A 4 8.70 7.16 5.58
CA ASP A 4 8.01 7.98 4.60
C ASP A 4 7.00 7.14 3.80
N ILE A 5 5.95 7.79 3.29
CA ILE A 5 4.88 7.16 2.52
C ILE A 5 5.44 6.40 1.31
N ALA A 6 6.40 6.98 0.60
CA ALA A 6 6.95 6.35 -0.58
C ALA A 6 7.60 5.01 -0.26
N THR A 7 8.38 4.93 0.82
CA THR A 7 8.97 3.68 1.31
C THR A 7 7.91 2.64 1.65
N MET A 8 6.81 3.03 2.31
CA MET A 8 5.73 2.11 2.67
C MET A 8 4.98 1.59 1.44
N ILE A 9 4.63 2.49 0.52
CA ILE A 9 3.91 2.17 -0.72
C ILE A 9 4.74 1.25 -1.63
N LEU A 10 6.03 1.54 -1.80
CA LEU A 10 6.94 0.69 -2.58
C LEU A 10 7.07 -0.70 -1.96
N ALA A 11 7.18 -0.79 -0.63
CA ALA A 11 7.27 -2.08 0.05
C ALA A 11 5.98 -2.90 -0.09
N ILE A 12 4.81 -2.27 0.01
CA ILE A 12 3.52 -2.95 -0.23
C ILE A 12 3.46 -3.47 -1.66
N ARG A 13 3.80 -2.63 -2.65
CA ARG A 13 3.82 -3.01 -4.07
C ARG A 13 4.69 -4.25 -4.30
N ASP A 14 5.90 -4.24 -3.74
CA ASP A 14 6.84 -5.34 -3.87
C ASP A 14 6.33 -6.60 -3.17
N ARG A 15 5.65 -6.47 -2.01
CA ARG A 15 5.04 -7.62 -1.31
C ARG A 15 3.85 -8.24 -2.03
N LEU A 16 3.04 -7.43 -2.68
CA LEU A 16 1.90 -7.90 -3.47
C LEU A 16 2.29 -8.31 -4.89
N ASN A 17 3.58 -8.19 -5.25
CA ASN A 17 4.10 -8.45 -6.59
C ASN A 17 3.33 -7.67 -7.68
N LEU A 18 2.99 -6.42 -7.37
CA LEU A 18 2.23 -5.54 -8.26
C LEU A 18 3.18 -4.89 -9.27
N VAL A 19 3.34 -5.54 -10.41
CA VAL A 19 4.25 -5.09 -11.48
C VAL A 19 3.70 -3.92 -12.30
N ASN A 20 2.43 -3.56 -12.15
CA ASN A 20 1.83 -2.44 -12.87
C ASN A 20 1.98 -1.15 -12.05
N PRO A 21 2.88 -0.22 -12.45
CA PRO A 21 3.11 1.01 -11.71
C PRO A 21 1.86 1.91 -11.66
N GLY A 22 0.93 1.80 -12.61
CA GLY A 22 -0.30 2.59 -12.61
C GLY A 22 -1.32 2.17 -11.54
N LEU A 23 -1.12 1.02 -10.89
CA LEU A 23 -1.96 0.57 -9.77
C LEU A 23 -1.53 1.22 -8.45
N ILE A 24 -0.22 1.32 -8.22
CA ILE A 24 0.35 1.81 -6.96
C ILE A 24 1.62 2.62 -7.28
N ASP A 25 1.49 3.94 -7.20
CA ASP A 25 2.57 4.91 -7.35
C ASP A 25 2.59 5.83 -6.10
N PRO A 26 3.72 5.95 -5.38
CA PRO A 26 3.88 6.89 -4.27
C PRO A 26 3.40 8.31 -4.55
N ASP A 27 3.57 8.80 -5.78
CA ASP A 27 3.20 10.17 -6.17
C ASP A 27 1.68 10.40 -6.16
N TYR A 28 0.88 9.33 -6.04
CA TYR A 28 -0.57 9.43 -5.89
C TYR A 28 -1.05 9.49 -4.44
N TYR A 29 -0.13 9.44 -3.46
CA TYR A 29 -0.46 9.46 -2.05
C TYR A 29 0.04 10.75 -1.40
N SER A 30 -0.75 11.28 -0.48
CA SER A 30 -0.43 12.49 0.27
C SER A 30 -0.28 12.18 1.76
N ASP A 31 0.44 13.03 2.50
CA ASP A 31 0.65 12.89 3.95
C ASP A 31 -0.66 12.88 4.76
N THR A 32 -1.79 13.28 4.16
CA THR A 32 -3.11 13.25 4.81
C THR A 32 -3.55 11.86 5.26
N HIS A 33 -3.09 10.80 4.60
CA HIS A 33 -3.47 9.41 4.89
C HIS A 33 -2.28 8.58 5.40
N HIS A 34 -1.27 9.22 6.00
CA HIS A 34 -0.07 8.53 6.48
C HIS A 34 -0.40 7.38 7.43
N GLU A 35 -1.27 7.61 8.43
CA GLU A 35 -1.67 6.60 9.42
C GLU A 35 -2.38 5.40 8.76
N GLU A 36 -3.29 5.65 7.83
CA GLU A 36 -4.01 4.59 7.09
C GLU A 36 -3.06 3.76 6.20
N ILE A 37 -2.08 4.41 5.58
CA ILE A 37 -1.03 3.74 4.80
C ILE A 37 -0.12 2.93 5.71
N GLU A 38 0.21 3.42 6.90
CA GLU A 38 1.01 2.70 7.89
C GLU A 38 0.29 1.44 8.41
N ASP A 39 -1.03 1.52 8.62
CA ASP A 39 -1.86 0.37 8.99
C ASP A 39 -1.86 -0.71 7.91
N ILE A 40 -2.09 -0.32 6.65
CA ILE A 40 -2.04 -1.24 5.50
C ILE A 40 -0.64 -1.84 5.37
N TYR A 41 0.41 -1.01 5.48
CA TYR A 41 1.80 -1.46 5.45
C TYR A 41 2.08 -2.50 6.54
N THR A 42 1.67 -2.23 7.77
CA THR A 42 1.88 -3.12 8.91
C THR A 42 1.17 -4.45 8.69
N TYR A 43 -0.07 -4.43 8.20
CA TYR A 43 -0.80 -5.64 7.83
C TYR A 43 -0.08 -6.43 6.74
N VAL A 44 0.34 -5.77 5.66
CA VAL A 44 1.01 -6.43 4.52
C VAL A 44 2.35 -7.02 4.94
N MET A 45 3.11 -6.35 5.79
CA MET A 45 4.41 -6.86 6.27
C MET A 45 4.27 -7.98 7.30
N SER A 46 3.12 -8.10 7.97
CA SER A 46 2.86 -9.15 8.97
C SER A 46 2.63 -10.54 8.38
N LYS A 47 2.41 -10.63 7.06
CA LYS A 47 2.05 -11.87 6.36
C LYS A 47 3.05 -12.22 5.26
N ASP A 48 3.25 -13.51 5.06
CA ASP A 48 4.14 -14.03 4.01
C ASP A 48 3.42 -14.22 2.66
N THR A 49 2.12 -14.50 2.69
CA THR A 49 1.30 -14.80 1.50
C THR A 49 -0.10 -14.25 1.64
N PHE A 50 -0.72 -13.88 0.51
CA PHE A 50 -2.08 -13.35 0.45
C PHE A 50 -2.96 -14.21 -0.45
N THR A 51 -4.19 -14.42 -0.03
CA THR A 51 -5.24 -14.96 -0.89
C THR A 51 -5.66 -13.92 -1.94
N PRO A 52 -6.30 -14.33 -3.06
CA PRO A 52 -6.81 -13.38 -4.04
C PRO A 52 -7.75 -12.33 -3.44
N GLN A 53 -8.60 -12.73 -2.50
CA GLN A 53 -9.56 -11.83 -1.84
C GLN A 53 -8.85 -10.78 -0.98
N GLU A 54 -7.80 -11.16 -0.24
CA GLU A 54 -7.00 -10.21 0.53
C GLU A 54 -6.24 -9.25 -0.39
N MET A 55 -5.65 -9.75 -1.48
CA MET A 55 -5.01 -8.88 -2.46
C MET A 55 -5.97 -7.84 -3.02
N THR A 56 -7.18 -8.26 -3.41
CA THR A 56 -8.24 -7.35 -3.86
C THR A 56 -8.56 -6.30 -2.80
N GLY A 57 -8.84 -6.72 -1.56
CA GLY A 57 -9.17 -5.79 -0.49
C GLY A 57 -8.06 -4.78 -0.18
N ILE A 58 -6.79 -5.21 -0.21
CA ILE A 58 -5.66 -4.29 -0.02
C ILE A 58 -5.56 -3.30 -1.18
N THR A 59 -5.70 -3.77 -2.43
CA THR A 59 -5.64 -2.89 -3.60
C THR A 59 -6.81 -1.91 -3.66
N GLU A 60 -8.00 -2.31 -3.21
CA GLU A 60 -9.17 -1.43 -3.10
C GLU A 60 -8.94 -0.36 -2.04
N ALA A 61 -8.52 -0.74 -0.83
CA ALA A 61 -8.18 0.21 0.24
C ALA A 61 -7.13 1.23 -0.23
N LEU A 62 -6.04 0.78 -0.86
CA LEU A 62 -5.02 1.69 -1.41
C LEU A 62 -5.54 2.53 -2.59
N GLY A 63 -6.57 2.08 -3.29
CA GLY A 63 -7.24 2.84 -4.33
C GLY A 63 -8.11 3.96 -3.77
N GLU A 64 -8.74 3.75 -2.62
CA GLU A 64 -9.54 4.77 -1.91
C GLU A 64 -8.69 5.92 -1.36
N LEU A 65 -7.42 5.64 -1.01
CA LEU A 65 -6.47 6.65 -0.51
C LEU A 65 -5.77 7.46 -1.63
N ARG A 66 -6.03 7.10 -2.89
CA ARG A 66 -5.35 7.67 -4.05
C ARG A 66 -5.91 9.06 -4.36
N GLN A 67 -5.16 10.09 -4.00
CA GLN A 67 -5.48 11.53 -4.15
C GLN A 67 -6.90 11.92 -3.69
N SER A 68 -7.21 11.63 -2.43
CA SER A 68 -8.23 12.33 -1.63
C SER A 68 -7.75 13.69 -1.14
#